data_AF-A0A8S3EJ01-F1
#
_entry.id   AF-A0A8S3EJ01-F1
#
_cell.length_a   1.000
_cell.length_b   1.000
_cell.length_c   1.000
_cell.angle_alpha   90.00
_cell.angle_beta   90.00
_cell.angle_gamma   90.00
#
_symmetry.space_group_name_H-M   'P 1'
#
loop_
_entity.id
_entity.type
_entity.pdbx_description
1 polymer ?
#
loop_
_entity_poly.entity_id
_entity_poly.type
_entity_poly.pdbx_seq_one_letter_code
_entity_poly.pdbx_strand_id
1 'polypeptide(L)'
;MFPHLFLLGLRRNSYTQYLIALAIVDTGAILCETLIAFDELHQYRNPDKRTLIQHTILCKLYYYIRFVFYSMSSWVLVALAIERLVAVRFPLWSKYICNVINARRILFLILLFTLIIQSYHLIMKGLDCSPSSKSTTSKQNCRCKTLVVYAEIDVKLTIYFWRLTLMTLLPLTIIITANILIMN
;
A
#
# COMPACT_ATOMS: atom_id res chain seq x y z
N MET A 1 -32.00 -18.70 -6.21
CA MET A 1 -31.63 -18.11 -7.52
C MET A 1 -31.53 -16.58 -7.50
N PHE A 2 -32.37 -15.87 -6.73
CA PHE A 2 -32.29 -14.41 -6.52
C PHE A 2 -30.98 -13.84 -5.92
N PRO A 3 -30.26 -14.48 -4.97
CA PRO A 3 -29.06 -13.87 -4.40
C PRO A 3 -27.90 -13.76 -5.40
N HIS A 4 -27.81 -14.69 -6.35
CA HIS A 4 -26.74 -14.70 -7.35
C HIS A 4 -26.93 -13.59 -8.40
N LEU A 5 -28.18 -13.24 -8.74
CA LEU A 5 -28.50 -12.15 -9.66
C LEU A 5 -28.29 -10.77 -9.00
N PHE A 6 -28.60 -10.66 -7.71
CA PHE A 6 -28.35 -9.44 -6.93
C PHE A 6 -26.83 -9.22 -6.71
N LEU A 7 -26.07 -10.29 -6.44
CA LEU A 7 -24.60 -10.25 -6.39
C LEU A 7 -23.99 -9.86 -7.74
N LEU A 8 -24.52 -10.35 -8.86
CA LEU A 8 -24.09 -9.95 -10.21
C LEU A 8 -24.44 -8.49 -10.53
N GLY A 9 -25.60 -8.01 -10.08
CA GLY A 9 -26.04 -6.62 -10.20
C GLY A 9 -25.18 -5.64 -9.38
N LEU A 10 -24.91 -5.97 -8.11
CA LEU A 10 -23.98 -5.23 -7.25
C LEU A 10 -22.56 -5.26 -7.80
N ARG A 11 -22.09 -6.39 -8.34
CA ARG A 11 -20.76 -6.53 -8.95
C ARG A 11 -20.57 -5.67 -10.20
N ARG A 12 -21.65 -5.21 -10.84
CA ARG A 12 -21.64 -4.30 -12.01
C ARG A 12 -21.70 -2.81 -11.66
N ASN A 13 -21.61 -2.43 -10.39
CA ASN A 13 -21.45 -1.02 -10.03
C ASN A 13 -19.96 -0.64 -9.97
N SER A 14 -19.60 0.58 -10.40
CA SER A 14 -18.23 1.11 -10.31
C SER A 14 -17.71 1.03 -8.87
N TYR A 15 -18.56 1.43 -7.93
CA TYR A 15 -18.30 1.41 -6.50
C TYR A 15 -17.84 0.04 -5.98
N THR A 16 -18.48 -1.05 -6.41
CA THR A 16 -18.12 -2.41 -5.98
C THR A 16 -16.75 -2.82 -6.53
N GLN A 17 -16.35 -2.35 -7.72
CA GLN A 17 -15.02 -2.63 -8.25
C GLN A 17 -13.92 -2.00 -7.38
N TYR A 18 -14.13 -0.77 -6.91
CA TYR A 18 -13.21 -0.12 -5.98
C TYR A 18 -13.12 -0.85 -4.64
N LEU A 19 -14.26 -1.30 -4.09
CA LEU A 19 -14.25 -2.06 -2.83
C LEU A 19 -13.54 -3.41 -2.95
N ILE A 20 -13.74 -4.13 -4.05
CA ILE A 20 -13.04 -5.40 -4.29
C ILE A 20 -11.53 -5.14 -4.41
N ALA A 21 -11.13 -4.13 -5.18
CA ALA A 21 -9.73 -3.77 -5.34
C ALA A 21 -9.10 -3.38 -4.00
N LEU A 22 -9.80 -2.57 -3.20
CA LEU A 22 -9.38 -2.18 -1.86
C LEU A 22 -9.19 -3.41 -0.96
N ALA A 23 -10.17 -4.31 -0.92
CA ALA A 23 -10.09 -5.52 -0.11
C ALA A 23 -8.89 -6.41 -0.49
N ILE A 24 -8.62 -6.58 -1.79
CA ILE A 24 -7.45 -7.36 -2.27
C ILE A 24 -6.15 -6.71 -1.78
N VAL A 25 -6.05 -5.39 -1.92
CA VAL A 25 -4.83 -4.64 -1.62
C VAL A 25 -4.59 -4.55 -0.12
N ASP A 26 -5.64 -4.35 0.68
CA ASP A 26 -5.57 -4.36 2.14
C ASP A 26 -5.18 -5.75 2.66
N THR A 27 -5.74 -6.81 2.08
CA THR A 27 -5.35 -8.18 2.42
C THR A 27 -3.87 -8.42 2.09
N GLY A 28 -3.41 -7.94 0.93
CA GLY A 28 -1.99 -8.00 0.54
C GLY A 28 -1.08 -7.24 1.50
N ALA A 29 -1.46 -6.04 1.91
CA ALA A 29 -0.70 -5.24 2.88
C ALA A 29 -0.60 -5.94 4.24
N ILE A 30 -1.71 -6.48 4.75
CA ILE A 30 -1.75 -7.23 6.02
C ILE A 30 -0.89 -8.50 5.92
N LEU A 31 -0.95 -9.22 4.81
CA LEU A 31 -0.12 -10.40 4.59
C LEU A 31 1.36 -10.02 4.60
N CYS A 32 1.75 -8.91 3.97
CA CYS A 32 3.11 -8.40 4.06
C CYS A 32 3.51 -8.14 5.52
N GLU A 33 2.72 -7.41 6.31
CA GLU A 33 3.04 -7.13 7.72
C GLU A 33 3.22 -8.39 8.56
N THR A 34 2.32 -9.36 8.40
CA THR A 34 2.39 -10.62 9.14
C THR A 34 3.64 -11.43 8.78
N LEU A 35 4.08 -11.39 7.52
CA LEU A 35 5.34 -12.01 7.09
C LEU A 35 6.57 -11.37 7.74
N ILE A 36 6.65 -10.03 7.88
CA ILE A 36 7.74 -9.40 8.65
C ILE A 36 7.69 -9.84 10.10
N ALA A 37 6.51 -9.72 10.74
CA ALA A 37 6.39 -10.01 12.16
C ALA A 37 6.81 -11.45 12.46
N PHE A 38 6.47 -12.37 11.56
CA PHE A 38 6.92 -13.76 11.64
C PHE A 38 8.43 -13.91 11.43
N ASP A 39 9.02 -13.23 10.44
CA ASP A 39 10.47 -13.26 10.18
C ASP A 39 11.27 -12.70 11.37
N GLU A 40 10.82 -11.58 11.95
CA GLU A 40 11.43 -10.96 13.13
C GLU A 40 11.32 -11.85 14.37
N LEU A 41 10.15 -12.46 14.61
CA LEU A 41 9.96 -13.43 15.70
C LEU A 41 10.85 -14.67 15.50
N HIS A 42 10.94 -15.17 14.28
CA HIS A 42 11.79 -16.33 13.95
C HIS A 42 13.27 -15.98 14.13
N GLN A 43 13.70 -14.79 13.72
CA GLN A 43 15.06 -14.29 13.93
C GLN A 43 15.37 -14.10 15.43
N TYR A 44 14.41 -13.59 16.20
CA TYR A 44 14.56 -13.45 17.66
C TYR A 44 14.71 -14.82 18.35
N ARG A 45 13.92 -15.82 17.92
CA ARG A 45 13.96 -17.18 18.48
C ARG A 45 15.16 -18.00 18.02
N ASN A 46 15.64 -17.79 16.79
CA ASN A 46 16.73 -18.54 16.18
C ASN A 46 17.75 -17.57 15.54
N PRO A 47 18.58 -16.87 16.34
CA PRO A 47 19.53 -15.87 15.83
C PRO A 47 20.60 -16.49 14.92
N ASP A 48 20.83 -17.79 15.01
CA ASP A 48 21.84 -18.52 14.24
C ASP A 48 21.38 -18.95 12.83
N LYS A 49 20.07 -18.89 12.53
CA LYS A 49 19.52 -19.36 11.26
C LYS A 49 19.21 -18.20 10.33
N ARG A 50 19.60 -18.34 9.06
CA ARG A 50 19.21 -17.36 8.07
C ARG A 50 17.72 -17.41 7.78
N THR A 51 17.08 -16.25 7.76
CA THR A 51 15.65 -16.15 7.43
C THR A 51 15.43 -15.92 5.94
N LEU A 52 14.18 -16.09 5.49
CA LEU A 52 13.81 -16.00 4.08
C LEU A 52 14.03 -14.58 3.52
N ILE A 53 13.88 -13.56 4.37
CA ILE A 53 14.09 -12.14 4.04
C ILE A 53 15.57 -11.74 4.03
N GLN A 54 16.49 -12.60 4.50
CA GLN A 54 17.94 -12.34 4.46
C GLN A 54 18.59 -12.55 3.08
N HIS A 55 17.81 -12.71 2.02
CA HIS A 55 18.28 -12.59 0.65
C HIS A 55 18.11 -11.15 0.13
N THR A 56 19.15 -10.56 -0.47
CA THR A 56 19.15 -9.16 -0.93
C THR A 56 17.98 -8.83 -1.85
N ILE A 57 17.68 -9.75 -2.78
CA ILE A 57 16.61 -9.58 -3.76
C ILE A 57 15.24 -9.65 -3.08
N LEU A 58 15.04 -10.64 -2.20
CA LEU A 58 13.77 -10.81 -1.48
C LEU A 58 13.51 -9.65 -0.52
N CYS A 59 14.53 -9.17 0.18
CA CYS A 59 14.49 -7.96 1.01
C CYS A 59 13.97 -6.75 0.21
N LYS A 60 14.57 -6.47 -0.95
CA LYS A 60 14.18 -5.36 -1.82
C LYS A 60 12.75 -5.51 -2.35
N LEU A 61 12.44 -6.67 -2.92
CA LEU A 61 11.12 -6.97 -3.49
C LEU A 61 10.02 -6.91 -2.43
N TYR A 62 10.28 -7.45 -1.25
CA TYR A 62 9.35 -7.45 -0.13
C TYR A 62 8.95 -6.01 0.25
N TYR A 63 9.94 -5.13 0.49
CA TYR A 63 9.65 -3.75 0.87
C TYR A 63 8.96 -2.99 -0.26
N TYR A 64 9.41 -3.19 -1.50
CA TYR A 64 8.76 -2.61 -2.67
C TYR A 64 7.28 -2.99 -2.76
N ILE A 65 6.95 -4.28 -2.71
CA ILE A 65 5.57 -4.78 -2.78
C ILE A 65 4.73 -4.25 -1.62
N ARG A 66 5.28 -4.25 -0.40
CA ARG A 66 4.63 -3.70 0.79
C ARG A 66 4.23 -2.23 0.58
N PHE A 67 5.17 -1.40 0.11
CA PHE A 67 4.92 0.02 -0.13
C PHE A 67 3.97 0.27 -1.31
N VAL A 68 3.97 -0.61 -2.32
CA VAL A 68 2.98 -0.57 -3.40
C VAL A 68 1.59 -0.86 -2.86
N PHE A 69 1.38 -1.91 -2.07
CA PHE A 69 0.06 -2.21 -1.51
C PHE A 69 -0.47 -1.10 -0.62
N TYR A 70 0.35 -0.57 0.30
CA TYR A 70 -0.07 0.56 1.14
C TYR A 70 -0.48 1.79 0.33
N SER A 71 0.30 2.11 -0.68
CA SER A 71 0.05 3.24 -1.55
C SER A 71 -1.21 3.03 -2.41
N MET A 72 -1.39 1.83 -2.94
CA MET A 72 -2.54 1.49 -3.76
C MET A 72 -3.84 1.59 -2.91
N SER A 73 -3.84 1.11 -1.67
CA SER A 73 -4.99 1.17 -0.76
C SER A 73 -5.48 2.61 -0.56
N SER A 74 -4.59 3.54 -0.22
CA SER A 74 -4.95 4.93 0.00
C SER A 74 -5.44 5.63 -1.27
N TRP A 75 -4.83 5.38 -2.42
CA TRP A 75 -5.24 6.02 -3.68
C TRP A 75 -6.58 5.48 -4.17
N VAL A 76 -6.86 4.20 -3.90
CA VAL A 76 -8.19 3.61 -4.10
C VAL A 76 -9.23 4.25 -3.18
N LEU A 77 -8.90 4.51 -1.91
CA LEU A 77 -9.80 5.24 -0.99
C LEU A 77 -10.08 6.66 -1.48
N VAL A 78 -9.09 7.39 -1.98
CA VAL A 78 -9.27 8.72 -2.57
C VAL A 78 -10.20 8.66 -3.78
N ALA A 79 -9.97 7.72 -4.70
CA ALA A 79 -10.81 7.53 -5.88
C ALA A 79 -12.27 7.19 -5.49
N LEU A 80 -12.44 6.34 -4.47
CA LEU A 80 -13.75 5.99 -3.92
C LEU A 80 -14.48 7.20 -3.32
N ALA A 81 -13.76 8.04 -2.59
CA ALA A 81 -14.31 9.27 -2.00
C ALA A 81 -14.73 10.27 -3.08
N ILE A 82 -13.92 10.45 -4.13
CA ILE A 82 -14.25 11.30 -5.28
C ILE A 82 -15.49 10.77 -6.00
N GLU A 83 -15.57 9.46 -6.25
CA GLU A 83 -16.74 8.85 -6.89
C GLU A 83 -18.02 9.11 -6.08
N ARG A 84 -17.97 8.94 -4.76
CA ARG A 84 -19.11 9.24 -3.88
C ARG A 84 -19.50 10.72 -3.90
N LEU A 85 -18.53 11.63 -3.89
CA LEU A 85 -18.79 13.07 -3.97
C LEU A 85 -19.47 13.44 -5.29
N VAL A 86 -18.98 12.91 -6.41
CA VAL A 86 -19.57 13.13 -7.74
C VAL A 86 -20.98 12.54 -7.81
N ALA A 87 -21.19 11.34 -7.26
CA ALA A 87 -22.49 10.68 -7.26
C ALA A 87 -23.57 11.49 -6.51
N VAL A 88 -23.20 12.14 -5.41
CA VAL A 88 -24.14 12.92 -4.58
C VAL A 88 -24.31 14.34 -5.10
N ARG A 89 -23.22 15.08 -5.37
CA ARG A 89 -23.29 16.51 -5.68
C ARG A 89 -23.48 16.82 -7.16
N PHE A 90 -23.04 15.93 -8.04
CA PHE A 90 -23.07 16.13 -9.48
C PHE A 90 -23.78 14.96 -10.20
N PRO A 91 -25.10 14.80 -10.00
CA PRO A 91 -25.85 13.66 -10.53
C PRO A 91 -25.79 13.56 -12.07
N LEU A 92 -25.63 14.69 -12.78
CA LEU A 92 -25.45 14.71 -14.23
C LEU A 92 -24.08 14.14 -14.65
N TRP A 93 -23.02 14.44 -13.91
CA TRP A 93 -21.66 13.95 -14.19
C TRP A 93 -21.48 12.50 -13.73
N SER A 94 -22.19 12.09 -12.67
CA SER A 94 -22.23 10.71 -12.17
C SER A 94 -22.57 9.71 -13.27
N LYS A 95 -23.51 10.01 -14.17
CA LYS A 95 -23.86 9.13 -15.30
C LYS A 95 -22.70 8.85 -16.26
N TYR A 96 -21.76 9.79 -16.39
CA TYR A 96 -20.59 9.63 -17.26
C TYR A 96 -19.40 9.01 -16.52
N ILE A 97 -19.15 9.47 -15.28
CA ILE A 97 -17.97 9.10 -14.49
C ILE A 97 -18.12 7.74 -13.82
N CYS A 98 -19.27 7.46 -13.20
CA CYS A 98 -19.55 6.26 -12.40
C CYS A 98 -19.86 5.04 -13.28
N ASN A 99 -18.91 4.68 -14.14
CA ASN A 99 -18.97 3.52 -15.02
C ASN A 99 -17.89 2.50 -14.66
N VAL A 100 -18.22 1.21 -14.79
CA VAL A 100 -17.30 0.09 -14.48
C VAL A 100 -16.02 0.16 -15.32
N ILE A 101 -16.12 0.59 -16.58
CA ILE A 101 -14.97 0.70 -17.49
C ILE A 101 -14.02 1.80 -16.99
N ASN A 102 -14.57 2.95 -16.60
CA ASN A 102 -13.80 4.05 -16.04
C ASN A 102 -13.19 3.67 -14.70
N ALA A 103 -13.93 2.99 -13.83
CA ALA A 103 -13.44 2.49 -12.56
C ALA A 103 -12.22 1.57 -12.74
N ARG A 104 -12.30 0.59 -13.65
CA ARG A 104 -11.17 -0.29 -13.97
C ARG A 104 -9.99 0.48 -14.56
N ARG A 105 -10.24 1.45 -15.43
CA ARG A 105 -9.19 2.30 -15.99
C ARG A 105 -8.49 3.11 -14.90
N ILE A 106 -9.23 3.72 -13.97
CA ILE A 106 -8.69 4.47 -12.84
C ILE A 106 -7.88 3.56 -11.93
N LEU A 107 -8.40 2.37 -11.58
CA LEU A 107 -7.66 1.39 -10.77
C LEU A 107 -6.36 0.95 -11.44
N PHE A 108 -6.37 0.74 -12.76
CA PHE A 108 -5.17 0.41 -13.52
C PHE A 108 -4.16 1.56 -13.54
N LEU A 109 -4.62 2.81 -13.69
CA LEU A 109 -3.76 3.99 -13.62
C LEU A 109 -3.14 4.16 -12.22
N ILE A 110 -3.92 3.94 -11.16
CA ILE A 110 -3.43 3.94 -9.78
C ILE A 110 -2.37 2.85 -9.60
N LEU A 111 -2.61 1.64 -10.13
CA LEU A 111 -1.62 0.56 -10.07
C LEU A 111 -0.32 0.95 -10.75
N LEU A 112 -0.35 1.45 -11.99
CA LEU A 112 0.86 1.89 -12.69
C LEU A 112 1.57 3.03 -11.96
N PHE A 113 0.82 4.03 -11.50
CA PHE A 113 1.34 5.16 -10.75
C PHE A 113 2.06 4.73 -9.48
N THR A 114 1.45 3.83 -8.71
CA THR A 114 2.03 3.32 -7.45
C THR A 114 3.25 2.42 -7.70
N LEU A 115 3.24 1.60 -8.75
CA LEU A 115 4.42 0.81 -9.14
C LEU A 115 5.61 1.70 -9.50
N ILE A 116 5.38 2.74 -10.32
CA ILE A 116 6.44 3.66 -10.76
C ILE A 116 6.98 4.44 -9.57
N ILE A 117 6.11 5.05 -8.77
CA ILE A 117 6.56 5.90 -7.66
C ILE A 117 7.29 5.09 -6.61
N GLN A 118 6.81 3.90 -6.25
CA GLN A 118 7.45 3.14 -5.17
C GLN A 118 8.75 2.43 -5.61
N SER A 119 9.13 2.51 -6.88
CA SER A 119 10.35 1.89 -7.41
C SER A 119 11.63 2.33 -6.70
N TYR A 120 11.66 3.53 -6.12
CA TYR A 120 12.84 4.01 -5.36
C TYR A 120 13.19 3.10 -4.17
N HIS A 121 12.21 2.39 -3.59
CA HIS A 121 12.48 1.45 -2.49
C HIS A 121 13.34 0.26 -2.91
N LEU A 122 13.34 -0.15 -4.18
CA LEU A 122 14.22 -1.21 -4.69
C LEU A 122 15.70 -0.81 -4.63
N ILE A 123 15.98 0.50 -4.65
CA ILE A 123 17.33 1.06 -4.61
C ILE A 123 17.72 1.34 -3.15
N MET A 124 16.83 1.96 -2.37
CA MET A 124 17.14 2.43 -1.02
C MET A 124 17.17 1.32 0.04
N LYS A 125 16.45 0.22 -0.15
CA LYS A 125 16.42 -0.91 0.81
C LYS A 125 17.49 -1.95 0.48
N GLY A 126 18.03 -2.61 1.50
CA GLY A 126 18.97 -3.70 1.32
C GLY A 126 19.38 -4.36 2.62
N LEU A 127 20.36 -5.27 2.53
CA LEU A 127 20.91 -5.96 3.69
C LEU A 127 22.03 -5.13 4.28
N ASP A 128 21.92 -4.84 5.58
CA ASP A 128 23.01 -4.30 6.36
C ASP A 128 23.52 -5.37 7.33
N CYS A 129 24.78 -5.74 7.13
CA CYS A 129 25.47 -6.80 7.85
C CYS A 129 26.51 -6.16 8.78
N SER A 130 26.04 -5.60 9.89
CA SER A 130 26.95 -5.02 10.89
C SER A 130 27.78 -6.14 11.54
N PRO A 131 29.11 -5.99 11.68
CA PRO A 131 29.92 -6.91 12.45
C PRO A 131 29.43 -6.88 13.91
N SER A 132 29.02 -8.04 14.43
CA SER A 132 28.61 -8.15 15.83
C SER A 132 29.86 -8.03 16.70
N SER A 133 29.95 -6.98 17.52
CA SER A 133 31.13 -6.68 18.35
C SER A 133 31.37 -7.65 19.53
N LYS A 134 30.62 -8.75 19.60
CA LYS A 134 30.67 -9.73 20.70
C LYS A 134 30.53 -11.17 20.20
N SER A 135 31.54 -11.73 19.55
CA SER A 135 31.86 -13.17 19.65
C SER A 135 33.06 -13.55 18.76
N THR A 136 33.98 -14.33 19.34
CA THR A 136 35.13 -15.00 18.69
C THR A 136 34.71 -16.09 17.67
N THR A 137 33.45 -16.10 17.26
CA THR A 137 32.88 -16.96 16.23
C THR A 137 32.09 -16.09 15.25
N SER A 138 32.63 -15.97 14.03
CA SER A 138 32.13 -15.11 12.96
C SER A 138 30.77 -15.59 12.44
N LYS A 139 29.67 -15.09 13.01
CA LYS A 139 28.36 -15.11 12.36
C LYS A 139 27.85 -13.67 12.21
N GLN A 140 27.86 -13.19 10.98
CA GLN A 140 27.43 -11.85 10.63
C GLN A 140 25.89 -11.81 10.59
N ASN A 141 25.28 -11.05 11.50
CA ASN A 141 23.83 -10.86 11.52
C ASN A 141 23.43 -9.77 10.53
N CYS A 142 22.94 -10.18 9.36
CA CYS A 142 22.39 -9.28 8.37
C CYS A 142 20.92 -8.97 8.65
N ARG A 143 20.53 -7.70 8.61
CA ARG A 143 19.12 -7.28 8.69
C ARG A 143 18.73 -6.51 7.45
N CYS A 144 17.52 -6.75 6.97
CA CYS A 144 16.94 -6.02 5.85
C CYS A 144 16.40 -4.67 6.37
N LYS A 145 17.08 -3.57 6.02
CA LYS A 145 16.70 -2.21 6.41
C LYS A 145 17.05 -1.19 5.32
N THR A 146 16.67 0.07 5.52
CA THR A 146 17.15 1.16 4.67
C THR A 146 18.66 1.28 4.81
N LEU A 147 19.38 1.39 3.69
CA LEU A 147 20.82 1.64 3.72
C LEU A 147 21.10 2.98 4.40
N VAL A 148 22.16 3.04 5.21
CA VAL A 148 22.52 4.22 6.01
C VAL A 148 22.71 5.47 5.14
N VAL A 149 23.25 5.30 3.92
CA VAL A 149 23.46 6.37 2.94
C VAL A 149 22.16 7.06 2.52
N TYR A 150 21.03 6.33 2.51
CA TYR A 150 19.74 6.84 2.05
C TYR A 150 18.73 7.08 3.17
N ALA A 151 19.10 6.86 4.44
CA ALA A 151 18.18 6.90 5.57
C ALA A 151 17.47 8.25 5.72
N GLU A 152 18.22 9.35 5.65
CA GLU A 152 17.67 10.72 5.74
C GLU A 152 16.66 11.03 4.62
N ILE A 153 16.96 10.58 3.41
CA ILE A 153 16.14 10.83 2.22
C ILE A 153 14.87 9.96 2.27
N ASP A 154 15.01 8.68 2.63
CA ASP A 154 13.91 7.71 2.80
C ASP A 154 12.93 8.20 3.87
N VAL A 155 13.42 8.72 5.01
CA VAL A 155 12.57 9.29 6.06
C VAL A 155 11.77 10.50 5.55
N LYS A 156 12.43 11.46 4.89
CA LYS A 156 11.75 12.65 4.36
C LYS A 156 10.69 12.29 3.31
N LEU A 157 11.05 11.44 2.36
CA LEU A 157 10.19 11.10 1.24
C LEU A 157 9.04 10.18 1.67
N THR A 158 9.32 9.12 2.43
CA THR A 158 8.33 8.11 2.80
C THR A 158 7.44 8.57 3.96
N ILE A 159 8.00 9.19 5.00
CA ILE A 159 7.23 9.54 6.21
C ILE A 159 6.54 10.91 6.05
N TYR A 160 7.30 11.95 5.74
CA TYR A 160 6.74 13.31 5.71
C TYR A 160 5.94 13.60 4.44
N PHE A 161 6.52 13.30 3.28
CA PHE A 161 5.84 13.60 2.02
C PHE A 161 4.72 12.59 1.74
N TRP A 162 5.04 11.29 1.71
CA TRP A 162 4.06 10.28 1.31
C TRP A 162 3.01 10.00 2.38
N ARG A 163 3.40 9.53 3.58
CA ARG A 163 2.46 9.13 4.64
C ARG A 163 1.64 10.31 5.18
N LEU A 164 2.28 11.39 5.57
CA LEU A 164 1.56 12.49 6.22
C LEU A 164 0.69 13.25 5.22
N THR A 165 1.28 13.69 4.11
CA THR A 165 0.61 14.62 3.20
C THR A 165 -0.38 13.91 2.27
N LEU A 166 0.10 12.92 1.52
CA LEU A 166 -0.69 12.29 0.46
C LEU A 166 -1.61 11.18 0.97
N MET A 167 -1.21 10.42 1.99
CA MET A 167 -2.00 9.28 2.49
C MET A 167 -2.93 9.65 3.65
N THR A 168 -2.70 10.76 4.34
CA THR A 168 -3.47 11.11 5.56
C THR A 168 -4.20 12.45 5.41
N LEU A 169 -3.48 13.54 5.15
CA LEU A 169 -4.11 14.86 5.05
C LEU A 169 -5.05 14.99 3.85
N LEU A 170 -4.61 14.55 2.66
CA LEU A 170 -5.42 14.63 1.45
C LEU A 170 -6.71 13.78 1.52
N PRO A 171 -6.69 12.50 1.95
CA PRO A 171 -7.92 11.72 2.10
C PRO A 171 -8.83 12.26 3.19
N LEU A 172 -8.29 12.70 4.33
CA LEU A 172 -9.09 13.27 5.42
C LEU A 172 -9.79 14.56 4.98
N THR A 173 -9.07 15.47 4.32
CA THR A 173 -9.69 16.71 3.81
C THR A 173 -10.78 16.42 2.80
N ILE A 174 -10.58 15.47 1.87
CA ILE A 174 -11.62 15.08 0.90
C ILE A 174 -12.84 14.47 1.60
N ILE A 175 -12.62 13.59 2.59
CA ILE A 175 -13.72 12.94 3.32
C ILE A 175 -14.48 13.97 4.16
N ILE A 176 -13.78 14.83 4.89
CA ILE A 176 -14.39 15.86 5.74
C ILE A 176 -15.16 16.85 4.88
N THR A 177 -14.57 17.36 3.80
CA THR A 177 -15.26 18.28 2.88
C THR A 177 -16.47 17.63 2.23
N ALA A 178 -16.36 16.37 1.78
CA ALA A 178 -17.49 15.64 1.21
C ALA A 178 -18.62 15.46 2.24
N ASN A 179 -18.29 15.09 3.49
CA ASN A 179 -19.30 14.90 4.54
C ASN A 179 -19.98 16.22 4.94
N ILE A 180 -19.24 17.33 5.04
CA ILE A 180 -19.81 18.65 5.33
C ILE A 180 -20.76 19.09 4.21
N LEU A 181 -20.36 18.88 2.96
CA LEU A 181 -21.11 19.32 1.77
C LEU A 181 -22.35 18.45 1.47
N ILE A 182 -22.43 17.26 2.06
CA ILE A 182 -23.64 16.42 2.07
C ILE A 182 -24.65 16.90 3.13
N MET A 183 -24.15 17.41 4.26
CA MET A 183 -24.97 17.79 5.41
C MET A 183 -25.60 19.19 5.28
N ASN A 184 -25.15 19.98 4.30
CA ASN A 184 -25.59 21.35 4.04
C ASN A 184 -26.20 21.49 2.63
#